data_AF-A0A2V2UIF2-F1
#
_entry.id   AF-A0A2V2UIF2-F1
#
_cell.length_a   1.000
_cell.length_b   1.000
_cell.length_c   1.000
_cell.angle_alpha   90.00
_cell.angle_beta   90.00
_cell.angle_gamma   90.00
#
_symmetry.space_group_name_H-M   'P 1'
#
loop_
_entity.id
_entity.type
_entity.pdbx_description
1 polymer ?
#
loop_
_entity_poly.entity_id
_entity_poly.type
_entity_poly.pdbx_seq_one_letter_code
_entity_poly.pdbx_strand_id
1 'polypeptide(L)'
;MEPIKKRICYGPLKDFGEQPLRHALKQQISFDLHMFADQYCELVTISQPCHLSNGRVHLFSNYDRETDATKVQAVMNQALLEEAGYAGILRVRCSSGVRVQAYHGHFMSQDSHDMDLAHVQGSSTFFVEFAHEGKLEKTSYAYFQTALLYTTRGGERRVRVHSVRMSVVTTLSGVFEADLEATLWDISTRRLGTLSTKAYNMPVVLAQDRVLKMLIAYRRVCTSNATSSLLMPSRLRLIPLFVLSFMKADALVEGTTVPIDDRVQKLFLLMTIPMHQCVTYLYPTLYAVHHLLSEPTSGVIDPETGHCVLPGWQQLIFDSITTDGVYLLCDEQARIVYLWIGSSVCAGSFA
;
A
#
# COMPACT_ATOMS: atom_id res chain seq x y z
N MET A 1 2.40 20.40 34.68
CA MET A 1 2.61 19.17 33.90
C MET A 1 2.21 19.47 32.46
N GLU A 2 3.16 19.93 31.64
CA GLU A 2 2.91 20.13 30.22
C GLU A 2 2.62 18.77 29.55
N PRO A 3 1.67 18.69 28.60
CA PRO A 3 1.48 17.49 27.84
C PRO A 3 2.77 17.24 27.04
N ILE A 4 3.44 16.13 27.33
CA ILE A 4 4.54 15.62 26.52
C ILE A 4 4.05 15.62 25.08
N LYS A 5 4.57 16.57 24.28
CA LYS A 5 4.31 16.60 22.84
C LYS A 5 4.68 15.22 22.33
N LYS A 6 3.69 14.44 21.87
CA LYS A 6 3.83 13.18 21.10
C LYS A 6 4.57 13.46 19.77
N ARG A 7 5.77 14.03 19.85
CA ARG A 7 6.69 14.27 18.75
C ARG A 7 7.79 13.22 18.94
N ILE A 8 8.08 12.49 17.86
CA ILE A 8 9.21 11.56 17.72
C ILE A 8 8.94 10.13 18.22
N CYS A 9 7.97 9.44 17.62
CA CYS A 9 7.88 7.98 17.71
C CYS A 9 8.08 7.27 16.36
N TYR A 10 8.23 8.01 15.27
CA TYR A 10 8.32 7.48 13.90
C TYR A 10 9.45 8.11 13.08
N GLY A 11 10.41 8.74 13.76
CA GLY A 11 11.67 9.17 13.17
C GLY A 11 12.81 8.39 13.84
N PRO A 12 13.86 8.01 13.11
CA PRO A 12 15.00 7.31 13.70
C PRO A 12 15.63 8.17 14.79
N LEU A 13 16.25 7.51 15.77
CA LEU A 13 17.09 8.19 16.76
C LEU A 13 18.16 9.02 16.03
N LYS A 14 18.39 10.26 16.51
CA LYS A 14 19.36 11.18 15.91
C LYS A 14 20.74 10.52 15.86
N ASP A 15 21.45 10.73 14.75
CA ASP A 15 22.82 10.28 14.49
C ASP A 15 23.03 8.76 14.28
N PHE A 16 21.96 7.98 14.06
CA PHE A 16 22.12 6.56 13.72
C PHE A 16 22.73 6.37 12.32
N GLY A 17 24.06 6.24 12.26
CA GLY A 17 24.78 5.57 11.17
C GLY A 17 24.58 6.13 9.75
N GLU A 18 24.12 7.38 9.58
CA GLU A 18 23.77 7.90 8.26
C GLU A 18 24.96 7.92 7.28
N GLN A 19 26.17 8.24 7.77
CA GLN A 19 27.37 8.28 6.94
C GLN A 19 27.81 6.88 6.46
N PRO A 20 27.99 5.87 7.35
CA PRO A 20 28.23 4.49 6.93
C PRO A 20 27.15 3.95 5.98
N LEU A 21 25.88 4.26 6.26
CA LEU A 21 24.77 3.79 5.43
C LEU A 21 24.82 4.39 4.03
N ARG A 22 25.05 5.70 3.91
CA ARG A 22 25.26 6.35 2.60
C ARG A 22 26.46 5.78 1.86
N HIS A 23 27.52 5.37 2.57
CA HIS A 23 28.67 4.72 1.93
C HIS A 23 28.32 3.34 1.37
N ALA A 24 27.60 2.51 2.15
CA ALA A 24 27.12 1.20 1.70
C ALA A 24 26.17 1.31 0.50
N LEU A 25 25.25 2.29 0.52
CA LEU A 25 24.33 2.54 -0.58
C LEU A 25 25.04 2.99 -1.86
N LYS A 26 26.10 3.80 -1.75
CA LYS A 26 26.95 4.16 -2.91
C LYS A 26 27.62 2.93 -3.52
N GLN A 27 27.94 1.93 -2.69
CA GLN A 27 28.44 0.62 -3.13
C GLN A 27 27.33 -0.32 -3.59
N GLN A 28 26.09 0.16 -3.70
CA GLN A 28 24.92 -0.61 -4.16
C GLN A 28 24.60 -1.81 -3.24
N ILE A 29 24.85 -1.66 -1.95
CA ILE A 29 24.51 -2.64 -0.92
C ILE A 29 23.09 -2.36 -0.41
N SER A 30 22.26 -3.40 -0.35
CA SER A 30 20.91 -3.33 0.21
C SER A 30 20.76 -4.11 1.51
N PHE A 31 19.74 -3.75 2.29
CA PHE A 31 19.51 -4.31 3.63
C PHE A 31 18.06 -4.76 3.76
N ASP A 32 17.84 -6.06 3.95
CA ASP A 32 16.57 -6.61 4.42
C ASP A 32 16.69 -6.96 5.90
N LEU A 33 15.68 -6.60 6.70
CA LEU A 33 15.63 -6.85 8.13
C LEU A 33 14.51 -7.86 8.45
N HIS A 34 14.91 -9.03 8.95
CA HIS A 34 14.01 -10.04 9.51
C HIS A 34 14.28 -10.15 11.01
N MET A 35 13.47 -9.47 11.82
CA MET A 35 13.65 -9.33 13.26
C MET A 35 12.73 -10.30 14.01
N PHE A 36 13.28 -11.02 14.98
CA PHE A 36 12.53 -11.86 15.91
C PHE A 36 12.67 -11.23 17.29
N ALA A 37 11.57 -10.76 17.87
CA ALA A 37 11.62 -10.02 19.14
C ALA A 37 10.32 -10.20 19.93
N ASP A 38 10.47 -10.48 21.22
CA ASP A 38 9.32 -10.60 22.14
C ASP A 38 9.05 -9.28 22.91
N GLN A 39 9.99 -8.34 22.79
CA GLN A 39 9.96 -7.04 23.47
C GLN A 39 10.28 -5.93 22.47
N TYR A 40 10.11 -4.70 22.93
CA TYR A 40 10.45 -3.50 22.18
C TYR A 40 11.87 -3.56 21.61
N CYS A 41 12.02 -3.30 20.31
CA CYS A 41 13.29 -3.42 19.59
C CYS A 41 13.71 -2.14 18.84
N GLU A 42 12.99 -1.03 19.01
CA GLU A 42 13.29 0.25 18.35
C GLU A 42 13.32 0.09 16.81
N LEU A 43 12.29 -0.58 16.26
CA LEU A 43 12.24 -0.96 14.85
C LEU A 43 12.37 0.27 13.94
N VAL A 44 11.85 1.42 14.35
CA VAL A 44 11.94 2.71 13.64
C VAL A 44 13.37 3.04 13.24
N THR A 45 14.32 2.86 14.15
CA THR A 45 15.72 3.26 13.94
C THR A 45 16.47 2.21 13.14
N ILE A 46 16.31 0.93 13.51
CA ILE A 46 17.04 -0.18 12.88
C ILE A 46 16.56 -0.50 11.46
N SER A 47 15.33 -0.09 11.09
CA SER A 47 14.77 -0.26 9.74
C SER A 47 15.19 0.82 8.74
N GLN A 48 15.86 1.89 9.20
CA GLN A 48 16.29 2.99 8.34
C GLN A 48 17.19 2.55 7.15
N PRO A 49 18.12 1.60 7.30
CA PRO A 49 18.86 1.04 6.17
C PRO A 49 17.96 0.43 5.09
N CYS A 50 16.88 -0.24 5.50
CA CYS A 50 15.92 -0.87 4.59
C CYS A 50 15.14 0.21 3.82
N HIS A 51 14.73 1.29 4.50
CA HIS A 51 14.05 2.42 3.86
C HIS A 51 14.89 3.04 2.73
N LEU A 52 16.18 3.26 2.97
CA LEU A 52 17.07 3.91 1.99
C LEU A 52 17.55 2.95 0.89
N SER A 53 17.58 1.64 1.14
CA SER A 53 18.05 0.64 0.17
C SER A 53 16.94 -0.01 -0.67
N ASN A 54 15.67 0.37 -0.45
CA ASN A 54 14.50 -0.36 -0.97
C ASN A 54 14.48 -1.83 -0.53
N GLY A 55 14.84 -2.06 0.74
CA GLY A 55 14.79 -3.36 1.38
C GLY A 55 13.53 -3.56 2.22
N ARG A 56 13.39 -4.76 2.78
CA ARG A 56 12.23 -5.24 3.51
C ARG A 56 12.42 -5.14 5.01
N VAL A 57 11.30 -5.03 5.71
CA VAL A 57 11.24 -5.07 7.17
C VAL A 57 10.16 -6.08 7.57
N HIS A 58 10.58 -7.11 8.26
CA HIS A 58 9.70 -8.12 8.84
C HIS A 58 9.99 -8.23 10.33
N LEU A 59 8.95 -8.06 11.13
CA LEU A 59 8.98 -8.34 12.56
C LEU A 59 8.15 -9.60 12.81
N PHE A 60 8.76 -10.55 13.50
CA PHE A 60 8.14 -11.77 13.99
C PHE A 60 8.05 -11.65 15.51
N SER A 61 6.97 -11.02 15.97
CA SER A 61 6.70 -10.79 17.39
C SER A 61 6.22 -12.08 18.07
N ASN A 62 6.81 -12.44 19.22
CA ASN A 62 6.46 -13.66 19.97
C ASN A 62 6.47 -14.94 19.13
N TYR A 63 7.51 -15.10 18.29
CA TYR A 63 7.59 -16.20 17.33
C TYR A 63 7.57 -17.56 18.02
N ASP A 64 6.59 -18.39 17.65
CA ASP A 64 6.56 -19.80 17.99
C ASP A 64 6.78 -20.66 16.75
N ARG A 65 7.72 -21.61 16.85
CA ARG A 65 8.12 -22.48 15.74
C ARG A 65 6.97 -23.35 15.27
N GLU A 66 6.10 -23.82 16.16
CA GLU A 66 5.05 -24.76 15.76
C GLU A 66 3.93 -24.08 14.97
N THR A 67 3.66 -22.81 15.28
CA THR A 67 2.54 -22.05 14.71
C THR A 67 2.96 -21.09 13.60
N ASP A 68 4.13 -20.46 13.70
CA ASP A 68 4.55 -19.36 12.83
C ASP A 68 5.63 -19.74 11.80
N ALA A 69 6.17 -20.96 11.83
CA ALA A 69 7.24 -21.37 10.90
C ALA A 69 6.85 -21.19 9.43
N THR A 70 5.58 -21.38 9.09
CA THR A 70 5.04 -21.19 7.73
C THR A 70 5.11 -19.73 7.29
N LYS A 71 4.90 -18.76 8.20
CA LYS A 71 5.01 -17.32 7.91
C LYS A 71 6.45 -16.94 7.57
N VAL A 72 7.40 -17.43 8.37
CA VAL A 72 8.83 -17.22 8.11
C VAL A 72 9.24 -17.86 6.80
N GLN A 73 8.82 -19.11 6.55
CA GLN A 73 9.10 -19.82 5.32
C GLN A 73 8.55 -19.07 4.09
N ALA A 74 7.32 -18.54 4.16
CA ALA A 74 6.73 -17.77 3.09
C ALA A 74 7.54 -16.49 2.78
N VAL A 75 7.93 -15.75 3.82
CA VAL A 75 8.76 -14.54 3.67
C VAL A 75 10.14 -14.88 3.06
N MET A 76 10.78 -15.94 3.52
CA MET A 76 12.09 -16.37 2.99
C MET A 76 11.98 -16.88 1.56
N ASN A 77 10.94 -17.65 1.24
CA ASN A 77 10.67 -18.10 -0.12
C ASN A 77 10.45 -16.90 -1.05
N GLN A 78 9.68 -15.91 -0.63
CA GLN A 78 9.50 -14.68 -1.40
C GLN A 78 10.85 -13.98 -1.62
N ALA A 79 11.67 -13.81 -0.58
CA ALA A 79 12.98 -13.17 -0.72
C ALA A 79 13.93 -13.91 -1.68
N LEU A 80 13.90 -15.24 -1.69
CA LEU A 80 14.79 -16.05 -2.52
C LEU A 80 14.31 -16.20 -3.96
N LEU A 81 13.01 -16.38 -4.16
CA LEU A 81 12.41 -16.77 -5.44
C LEU A 81 11.94 -15.59 -6.29
N GLU A 82 11.67 -14.43 -5.68
CA GLU A 82 11.17 -13.28 -6.43
C GLU A 82 12.20 -12.77 -7.44
N GLU A 83 11.70 -12.25 -8.56
CA GLU A 83 12.54 -11.56 -9.53
C GLU A 83 13.11 -10.30 -8.88
N ALA A 84 14.45 -10.23 -8.86
CA ALA A 84 15.16 -9.12 -8.26
C ALA A 84 16.27 -8.60 -9.18
N GLY A 85 16.63 -7.35 -8.94
CA GLY A 85 17.78 -6.68 -9.55
C GLY A 85 18.52 -5.85 -8.51
N TYR A 86 19.65 -5.29 -8.92
CA TYR A 86 20.48 -4.44 -8.07
C TYR A 86 21.07 -3.27 -8.86
N ALA A 87 21.60 -2.30 -8.12
CA ALA A 87 22.18 -1.07 -8.65
C ALA A 87 21.22 -0.32 -9.59
N GLY A 88 19.95 -0.25 -9.22
CA GLY A 88 18.89 0.36 -9.99
C GLY A 88 18.90 1.87 -9.92
N ILE A 89 18.63 2.53 -11.05
CA ILE A 89 18.32 3.96 -11.13
C ILE A 89 17.02 4.09 -11.89
N LEU A 90 15.99 4.61 -11.24
CA LEU A 90 14.68 4.87 -11.84
C LEU A 90 14.53 6.36 -12.12
N ARG A 91 14.25 6.69 -13.39
CA ARG A 91 13.95 8.06 -13.83
C ARG A 91 12.59 8.09 -14.51
N VAL A 92 11.74 9.03 -14.08
CA VAL A 92 10.49 9.33 -14.77
C VAL A 92 10.63 10.62 -15.57
N ARG A 93 10.19 10.55 -16.83
CA ARG A 93 10.13 11.69 -17.76
C ARG A 93 8.67 11.94 -18.14
N CYS A 94 8.35 13.19 -18.37
CA CYS A 94 7.03 13.60 -18.84
C CYS A 94 7.15 14.57 -20.02
N SER A 95 6.10 14.65 -20.83
CA SER A 95 5.99 15.61 -21.93
C SER A 95 5.93 17.06 -21.41
N SER A 96 6.22 18.02 -22.30
CA SER A 96 6.16 19.44 -22.02
C SER A 96 4.84 19.89 -21.38
N GLY A 97 4.91 20.77 -20.39
CA GLY A 97 3.76 21.30 -19.65
C GLY A 97 3.49 20.57 -18.33
N VAL A 98 4.08 19.39 -18.13
CA VAL A 98 4.13 18.67 -16.85
C VAL A 98 5.58 18.52 -16.42
N ARG A 99 5.82 18.56 -15.10
CA ARG A 99 7.10 18.20 -14.49
C ARG A 99 6.90 17.17 -13.38
N VAL A 100 7.92 16.35 -13.15
CA VAL A 100 8.01 15.54 -11.94
C VAL A 100 8.21 16.47 -10.74
N GLN A 101 7.35 16.35 -9.74
CA GLN A 101 7.36 17.16 -8.53
C GLN A 101 8.07 16.45 -7.38
N ALA A 102 7.74 15.18 -7.15
CA ALA A 102 8.29 14.40 -6.05
C ALA A 102 8.20 12.90 -6.34
N TYR A 103 9.10 12.14 -5.70
CA TYR A 103 9.10 10.69 -5.67
C TYR A 103 8.78 10.23 -4.25
N HIS A 104 8.01 9.15 -4.11
CA HIS A 104 7.62 8.57 -2.84
C HIS A 104 7.78 7.04 -2.85
N GLY A 105 8.30 6.49 -1.76
CA GLY A 105 8.56 5.07 -1.56
C GLY A 105 9.83 4.84 -0.74
N HIS A 106 10.42 3.65 -0.83
CA HIS A 106 11.71 3.31 -0.23
C HIS A 106 12.82 3.46 -1.26
N PHE A 107 13.66 4.48 -1.11
CA PHE A 107 14.77 4.74 -2.01
C PHE A 107 15.71 5.76 -1.39
N MET A 108 16.90 5.87 -1.94
CA MET A 108 17.80 6.97 -1.69
C MET A 108 17.71 7.97 -2.86
N SER A 109 17.67 9.26 -2.54
CA SER A 109 17.78 10.32 -3.54
C SER A 109 19.16 10.97 -3.41
N GLN A 110 20.00 10.80 -4.42
CA GLN A 110 21.20 11.64 -4.61
C GLN A 110 20.84 12.92 -5.36
N ASP A 111 19.97 12.80 -6.36
CA ASP A 111 19.46 13.90 -7.17
C ASP A 111 17.92 13.95 -7.10
N SER A 112 17.34 15.14 -7.29
CA SER A 112 15.88 15.33 -7.29
C SER A 112 15.16 14.69 -8.47
N HIS A 113 15.90 14.24 -9.48
CA HIS A 113 15.36 13.70 -10.73
C HIS A 113 15.30 12.18 -10.77
N ASP A 114 16.04 11.50 -9.90
CA ASP A 114 16.27 10.06 -9.93
C ASP A 114 15.97 9.41 -8.57
N MET A 115 15.53 8.15 -8.64
CA MET A 115 15.48 7.27 -7.47
C MET A 115 16.62 6.26 -7.58
N ASP A 116 17.54 6.30 -6.62
CA ASP A 116 18.58 5.29 -6.49
C ASP A 116 18.03 4.11 -5.69
N LEU A 117 18.03 2.95 -6.32
CA LEU A 117 17.50 1.70 -5.80
C LEU A 117 18.65 0.70 -5.69
N ALA A 118 19.26 0.59 -4.51
CA ALA A 118 20.29 -0.43 -4.28
C ALA A 118 19.75 -1.83 -4.62
N HIS A 119 18.49 -2.07 -4.29
CA HIS A 119 17.75 -3.27 -4.63
C HIS A 119 16.46 -2.97 -5.40
N VAL A 120 16.20 -3.77 -6.42
CA VAL A 120 14.99 -3.69 -7.26
C VAL A 120 14.19 -4.96 -7.04
N GLN A 121 13.01 -4.84 -6.43
CA GLN A 121 12.10 -5.97 -6.17
C GLN A 121 10.89 -5.91 -7.11
N GLY A 122 10.36 -7.07 -7.49
CA GLY A 122 9.11 -7.16 -8.25
C GLY A 122 7.88 -6.71 -7.46
N SER A 123 7.96 -6.75 -6.13
CA SER A 123 6.88 -6.38 -5.20
C SER A 123 6.92 -4.91 -4.75
N SER A 124 7.88 -4.09 -5.21
CA SER A 124 7.95 -2.68 -4.81
C SER A 124 7.09 -1.80 -5.72
N THR A 125 6.25 -0.97 -5.12
CA THR A 125 5.50 0.10 -5.81
C THR A 125 5.99 1.46 -5.38
N PHE A 126 6.15 2.36 -6.35
CA PHE A 126 6.58 3.74 -6.13
C PHE A 126 5.49 4.71 -6.61
N PHE A 127 5.40 5.87 -5.95
CA PHE A 127 4.49 6.94 -6.37
C PHE A 127 5.28 8.14 -6.85
N VAL A 128 4.90 8.68 -8.00
CA VAL A 128 5.52 9.86 -8.61
C VAL A 128 4.48 10.95 -8.72
N GLU A 129 4.71 12.05 -8.02
CA GLU A 129 3.85 13.23 -8.07
C GLU A 129 4.26 14.10 -9.26
N PHE A 130 3.27 14.61 -9.98
CA PHE A 130 3.45 15.52 -11.09
C PHE A 130 2.82 16.88 -10.82
N ALA A 131 3.48 17.94 -11.28
CA ALA A 131 2.97 19.30 -11.25
C ALA A 131 2.80 19.84 -12.68
N HIS A 132 1.85 20.76 -12.85
CA HIS A 132 1.80 21.58 -14.06
C HIS A 132 2.93 22.60 -14.04
N GLU A 133 3.69 22.66 -15.12
CA GLU A 133 4.75 23.66 -15.32
C GLU A 133 4.36 24.69 -16.40
N GLY A 134 3.43 24.32 -17.28
CA GLY A 134 2.94 25.19 -18.34
C GLY A 134 1.53 24.83 -18.79
N LYS A 135 1.14 25.34 -19.97
CA LYS A 135 -0.14 24.99 -20.58
C LYS A 135 -0.01 23.66 -21.32
N LEU A 136 -0.92 22.74 -21.03
CA LEU A 136 -1.09 21.53 -21.82
C LEU A 136 -1.96 21.85 -23.04
N GLU A 137 -1.61 21.25 -24.17
CA GLU A 137 -2.39 21.39 -25.39
C GLU A 137 -3.71 20.63 -25.25
N LYS A 138 -4.83 21.34 -25.44
CA LYS A 138 -6.19 20.93 -25.03
C LYS A 138 -6.72 19.68 -25.75
N THR A 139 -6.17 19.34 -26.90
CA THR A 139 -6.56 18.20 -27.75
C THR A 139 -5.43 17.17 -27.88
N SER A 140 -4.40 17.29 -27.04
CA SER A 140 -3.22 16.44 -27.09
C SER A 140 -3.22 15.39 -25.98
N TYR A 141 -2.18 14.56 -26.00
CA TYR A 141 -1.90 13.60 -24.95
C TYR A 141 -0.72 14.11 -24.12
N ALA A 142 -0.79 13.90 -22.80
CA ALA A 142 0.38 13.94 -21.95
C ALA A 142 1.07 12.57 -21.99
N TYR A 143 2.38 12.54 -22.13
CA TYR A 143 3.18 11.32 -22.20
C TYR A 143 4.04 11.20 -20.94
N PHE A 144 4.11 9.98 -20.41
CA PHE A 144 4.90 9.64 -19.25
C PHE A 144 5.76 8.43 -19.61
N GLN A 145 7.04 8.50 -19.29
CA GLN A 145 7.97 7.41 -19.53
C GLN A 145 8.79 7.16 -18.28
N THR A 146 8.70 5.93 -17.78
CA THR A 146 9.54 5.43 -16.68
C THR A 146 10.65 4.60 -17.29
N ALA A 147 11.90 4.94 -16.99
CA ALA A 147 13.07 4.17 -17.37
C ALA A 147 13.80 3.71 -16.12
N LEU A 148 13.94 2.39 -15.97
CA LEU A 148 14.69 1.74 -14.92
C LEU A 148 15.94 1.10 -15.51
N LEU A 149 17.10 1.65 -15.20
CA LEU A 149 18.39 1.05 -15.51
C LEU A 149 18.81 0.21 -14.30
N TYR A 150 19.00 -1.10 -14.48
CA TYR A 150 19.32 -2.00 -13.38
C TYR A 150 20.19 -3.17 -13.83
N THR A 151 20.81 -3.88 -12.89
CA THR A 151 21.55 -5.11 -13.17
C THR A 151 20.74 -6.30 -12.70
N THR A 152 20.58 -7.32 -13.54
CA THR A 152 19.88 -8.55 -13.19
C THR A 152 20.72 -9.42 -12.25
N ARG A 153 20.11 -10.41 -11.58
CA ARG A 153 20.83 -11.43 -10.79
C ARG A 153 21.92 -12.15 -11.60
N GLY A 154 21.75 -12.27 -12.92
CA GLY A 154 22.75 -12.85 -13.83
C GLY A 154 23.91 -11.93 -14.21
N GLY A 155 23.97 -10.69 -13.70
CA GLY A 155 25.05 -9.75 -13.99
C GLY A 155 24.86 -8.89 -15.23
N GLU A 156 23.70 -8.95 -15.88
CA GLU A 156 23.43 -8.17 -17.09
C GLU A 156 22.87 -6.79 -16.76
N ARG A 157 23.45 -5.74 -17.33
CA ARG A 157 22.91 -4.38 -17.24
C ARG A 157 21.78 -4.21 -18.25
N ARG A 158 20.56 -3.98 -17.78
CA ARG A 158 19.35 -3.84 -18.61
C ARG A 158 18.66 -2.49 -18.35
N VAL A 159 17.91 -2.04 -19.35
CA VAL A 159 16.99 -0.90 -19.24
C VAL A 159 15.58 -1.41 -19.47
N ARG A 160 14.70 -1.24 -18.47
CA ARG A 160 13.25 -1.49 -18.58
C ARG A 160 12.55 -0.15 -18.77
N VAL A 161 11.72 -0.04 -19.81
CA VAL A 161 10.99 1.19 -20.15
C VAL A 161 9.50 0.92 -20.17
N HIS A 162 8.75 1.74 -19.45
CA HIS A 162 7.29 1.80 -19.53
C HIS A 162 6.89 3.17 -20.08
N SER A 163 5.98 3.19 -21.06
CA SER A 163 5.48 4.43 -21.66
C SER A 163 3.96 4.42 -21.62
N VAL A 164 3.39 5.47 -21.05
CA VAL A 164 1.95 5.65 -20.88
C VAL A 164 1.57 7.01 -21.44
N ARG A 165 0.41 7.08 -22.09
CA ARG A 165 -0.20 8.34 -22.52
C ARG A 165 -1.50 8.55 -21.79
N MET A 166 -1.81 9.80 -21.45
CA MET A 166 -3.08 10.20 -20.84
C MET A 166 -3.69 11.34 -21.65
N SER A 167 -5.01 11.30 -21.85
CA SER A 167 -5.71 12.37 -22.56
C SER A 167 -5.72 13.64 -21.72
N VAL A 168 -5.38 14.78 -22.33
CA VAL A 168 -5.56 16.08 -21.68
C VAL A 168 -7.05 16.43 -21.72
N VAL A 169 -7.60 16.80 -20.57
CA VAL A 169 -9.01 17.21 -20.44
C VAL A 169 -9.09 18.68 -20.03
N THR A 170 -10.10 19.38 -20.54
CA THR A 170 -10.34 20.80 -20.24
C THR A 170 -11.54 21.03 -19.33
N THR A 171 -12.32 19.99 -19.07
CA THR A 171 -13.49 20.03 -18.21
C THR A 171 -13.20 19.32 -16.89
N LEU A 172 -13.78 19.83 -15.80
CA LEU A 172 -13.68 19.16 -14.50
C LEU A 172 -14.33 17.77 -14.52
N SER A 173 -15.39 17.57 -15.31
CA SER A 173 -16.02 16.25 -15.47
C SER A 173 -15.02 15.20 -15.96
N GLY A 174 -14.15 15.54 -16.92
CA GLY A 174 -13.12 14.62 -17.39
C GLY A 174 -12.07 14.28 -16.33
N VAL A 175 -11.79 15.21 -15.40
CA VAL A 175 -10.87 14.98 -14.28
C VAL A 175 -11.46 13.99 -13.26
N PHE A 176 -12.77 13.98 -13.08
CA PHE A 176 -13.45 13.08 -12.13
C PHE A 176 -13.64 11.65 -12.66
N GLU A 177 -13.26 11.38 -13.90
CA GLU A 177 -13.04 10.01 -14.41
C GLU A 177 -11.67 9.43 -14.00
N ALA A 178 -11.05 10.00 -12.96
CA ALA A 178 -9.79 9.55 -12.40
C ALA A 178 -9.85 8.11 -11.88
N ASP A 179 -8.68 7.48 -11.87
CA ASP A 179 -8.48 6.14 -11.36
C ASP A 179 -8.60 6.11 -9.82
N LEU A 180 -9.37 5.13 -9.32
CA LEU A 180 -9.65 4.96 -7.90
C LEU A 180 -8.39 4.61 -7.11
N GLU A 181 -7.61 3.66 -7.62
CA GLU A 181 -6.45 3.09 -6.94
C GLU A 181 -5.31 4.11 -6.89
N ALA A 182 -5.04 4.81 -8.00
CA ALA A 182 -4.05 5.87 -8.04
C ALA A 182 -4.41 7.03 -7.09
N THR A 183 -5.71 7.38 -7.01
CA THR A 183 -6.20 8.41 -6.08
C THR A 183 -6.07 7.96 -4.63
N LEU A 184 -6.37 6.70 -4.33
CA LEU A 184 -6.19 6.12 -2.99
C LEU A 184 -4.72 6.12 -2.59
N TRP A 185 -3.83 5.67 -3.49
CA TRP A 185 -2.39 5.63 -3.25
C TRP A 185 -1.79 7.01 -3.00
N ASP A 186 -2.20 8.01 -3.77
CA ASP A 186 -1.85 9.42 -3.59
C ASP A 186 -2.28 9.97 -2.21
N ILE A 187 -3.48 9.59 -1.74
CA ILE A 187 -3.96 9.96 -0.40
C ILE A 187 -3.14 9.23 0.66
N SER A 188 -2.88 7.94 0.52
CA SER A 188 -2.16 7.17 1.54
C SER A 188 -0.70 7.59 1.65
N THR A 189 0.08 7.43 0.58
CA THR A 189 1.55 7.61 0.59
C THR A 189 1.99 9.01 1.00
N ARG A 190 1.35 10.07 0.47
CA ARG A 190 1.68 11.45 0.85
C ARG A 190 1.44 11.74 2.32
N ARG A 191 0.50 11.05 2.96
CA ARG A 191 0.22 11.25 4.39
C ARG A 191 1.14 10.43 5.26
N LEU A 192 1.47 9.21 4.85
CA LEU A 192 2.50 8.39 5.51
C LEU A 192 3.85 9.12 5.54
N GLY A 193 4.25 9.78 4.46
CA GLY A 193 5.48 10.59 4.40
C GLY A 193 5.52 11.78 5.38
N THR A 194 4.38 12.16 5.99
CA THR A 194 4.34 13.23 7.00
C THR A 194 4.52 12.75 8.43
N LEU A 195 4.47 11.44 8.69
CA LEU A 195 4.58 10.87 10.04
C LEU A 195 5.94 11.12 10.70
N SER A 196 7.00 11.25 9.91
CA SER A 196 8.35 11.57 10.41
C SER A 196 8.48 13.01 10.93
N THR A 197 7.61 13.93 10.47
CA THR A 197 7.76 15.38 10.73
C THR A 197 6.60 16.00 11.49
N LYS A 198 5.41 15.41 11.42
CA LYS A 198 4.18 15.94 12.02
C LYS A 198 3.69 15.10 13.20
N ALA A 199 2.72 15.63 13.93
CA ALA A 199 2.03 14.88 14.97
C ALA A 199 1.26 13.69 14.38
N TYR A 200 1.17 12.60 15.14
CA TYR A 200 0.63 11.31 14.70
C TYR A 200 -0.78 11.35 14.08
N ASN A 201 -1.67 12.22 14.56
CA ASN A 201 -3.04 12.31 14.03
C ASN A 201 -3.18 13.09 12.73
N MET A 202 -2.11 13.78 12.31
CA MET A 202 -2.16 14.63 11.12
C MET A 202 -2.45 13.85 9.82
N PRO A 203 -1.86 12.67 9.54
CA PRO A 203 -2.17 11.88 8.35
C PRO A 203 -3.65 11.57 8.18
N VAL A 204 -4.31 11.16 9.27
CA VAL A 204 -5.75 10.84 9.30
C VAL A 204 -6.59 12.08 8.96
N VAL A 205 -6.34 13.19 9.65
CA VAL A 205 -7.05 14.46 9.41
C VAL A 205 -6.81 14.97 7.99
N LEU A 206 -5.58 14.88 7.49
CA LEU A 206 -5.22 15.33 6.15
C LEU A 206 -5.78 14.43 5.03
N ALA A 207 -6.03 13.15 5.32
CA ALA A 207 -6.71 12.24 4.39
C ALA A 207 -8.21 12.59 4.30
N GLN A 208 -8.87 12.79 5.45
CA GLN A 208 -10.28 13.24 5.49
C GLN A 208 -10.48 14.58 4.79
N ASP A 209 -9.65 15.57 5.10
CA ASP A 209 -9.70 16.90 4.47
C ASP A 209 -9.52 16.82 2.94
N ARG A 210 -8.67 15.90 2.45
CA ARG A 210 -8.48 15.69 1.01
C ARG A 210 -9.73 15.16 0.34
N VAL A 211 -10.39 14.15 0.93
CA VAL A 211 -11.66 13.62 0.41
C VAL A 211 -12.75 14.67 0.45
N LEU A 212 -12.86 15.44 1.54
CA LEU A 212 -13.83 16.52 1.66
C LEU A 212 -13.64 17.58 0.56
N LYS A 213 -12.40 18.04 0.34
CA LYS A 213 -12.07 19.00 -0.72
C LYS A 213 -12.39 18.46 -2.11
N MET A 214 -12.13 17.18 -2.35
CA MET A 214 -12.49 16.51 -3.60
C MET A 214 -14.00 16.50 -3.83
N LEU A 215 -14.80 16.15 -2.81
CA LEU A 215 -16.27 16.12 -2.91
C LEU A 215 -16.87 17.54 -3.05
N ILE A 216 -16.32 18.53 -2.36
CA ILE A 216 -16.71 19.94 -2.54
C ILE A 216 -16.43 20.41 -3.98
N ALA A 217 -15.27 20.04 -4.53
CA ALA A 217 -14.94 20.35 -5.92
C ALA A 217 -15.89 19.64 -6.90
N TYR A 218 -16.26 18.39 -6.65
CA TYR A 218 -17.18 17.63 -7.49
C TYR A 218 -18.58 18.24 -7.53
N ARG A 219 -19.04 18.84 -6.42
CA ARG A 219 -20.33 19.53 -6.37
C ARG A 219 -20.45 20.65 -7.40
N ARG A 220 -19.33 21.27 -7.81
CA ARG A 220 -19.31 22.31 -8.87
C ARG A 220 -19.54 21.74 -10.28
N VAL A 221 -19.36 20.44 -10.46
CA VAL A 221 -19.55 19.72 -11.73
C VAL A 221 -20.97 19.17 -11.82
N CYS A 222 -21.60 18.90 -10.69
CA CYS A 222 -22.95 18.38 -10.63
C CYS A 222 -23.98 19.41 -11.10
N THR A 223 -24.84 19.03 -12.04
CA THR A 223 -26.00 19.82 -12.47
C THR A 223 -27.20 19.68 -11.54
N SER A 224 -27.18 18.69 -10.64
CA SER A 224 -28.23 18.42 -9.68
C SER A 224 -28.23 19.44 -8.54
N ASN A 225 -29.39 20.08 -8.31
CA ASN A 225 -29.64 20.95 -7.16
C ASN A 225 -29.95 20.17 -5.87
N ALA A 226 -29.78 18.84 -5.86
CA ALA A 226 -30.05 18.02 -4.68
C ALA A 226 -29.13 18.43 -3.52
N THR A 227 -29.73 18.93 -2.45
CA THR A 227 -29.04 19.37 -1.23
C THR A 227 -29.00 18.31 -0.13
N SER A 228 -29.92 17.34 -0.17
CA SER A 228 -30.09 16.31 0.86
C SER A 228 -29.24 15.05 0.66
N SER A 229 -28.68 14.84 -0.53
CA SER A 229 -27.84 13.67 -0.86
C SER A 229 -26.38 14.07 -1.08
N LEU A 230 -25.45 13.23 -0.63
CA LEU A 230 -24.03 13.40 -0.95
C LEU A 230 -23.78 12.99 -2.41
N LEU A 231 -23.37 13.95 -3.23
CA LEU A 231 -23.03 13.72 -4.64
C LEU A 231 -21.59 13.21 -4.76
N MET A 232 -21.40 12.12 -5.50
CA MET A 232 -20.11 11.47 -5.68
C MET A 232 -19.84 11.12 -7.14
N PRO A 233 -18.57 11.19 -7.59
CA PRO A 233 -18.18 10.67 -8.90
C PRO A 233 -18.34 9.15 -8.95
N SER A 234 -18.89 8.63 -10.05
CA SER A 234 -19.13 7.19 -10.21
C SER A 234 -17.87 6.34 -10.04
N ARG A 235 -16.74 6.77 -10.62
CA ARG A 235 -15.43 6.10 -10.53
C ARG A 235 -14.83 6.13 -9.12
N LEU A 236 -15.15 7.17 -8.34
CA LEU A 236 -14.54 7.44 -7.03
C LEU A 236 -15.51 7.18 -5.86
N ARG A 237 -16.63 6.49 -6.10
CA ARG A 237 -17.66 6.22 -5.09
C ARG A 237 -17.14 5.45 -3.88
N LEU A 238 -16.08 4.66 -4.05
CA LEU A 238 -15.46 3.86 -3.00
C LEU A 238 -14.32 4.57 -2.27
N ILE A 239 -13.89 5.77 -2.70
CA ILE A 239 -12.80 6.50 -2.03
C ILE A 239 -13.08 6.72 -0.54
N PRO A 240 -14.27 7.17 -0.09
CA PRO A 240 -14.53 7.35 1.33
C PRO A 240 -14.42 6.05 2.14
N LEU A 241 -14.84 4.92 1.56
CA LEU A 241 -14.72 3.61 2.19
C LEU A 241 -13.24 3.26 2.41
N PHE A 242 -12.43 3.33 1.36
CA PHE A 242 -11.00 3.00 1.46
C PHE A 242 -10.23 3.99 2.34
N VAL A 243 -10.59 5.27 2.32
CA VAL A 243 -9.97 6.25 3.21
C VAL A 243 -10.36 6.00 4.65
N LEU A 244 -11.62 5.62 4.94
CA LEU A 244 -12.02 5.20 6.28
C LEU A 244 -11.24 3.95 6.74
N SER A 245 -11.10 2.96 5.86
CA SER A 245 -10.27 1.79 6.11
C SER A 245 -8.82 2.16 6.40
N PHE A 246 -8.23 3.06 5.61
CA PHE A 246 -6.87 3.56 5.82
C PHE A 246 -6.71 4.24 7.17
N MET A 247 -7.68 5.06 7.59
CA MET A 247 -7.66 5.68 8.92
C MET A 247 -7.77 4.67 10.07
N LYS A 248 -8.39 3.52 9.82
CA LYS A 248 -8.54 2.42 10.76
C LYS A 248 -7.43 1.37 10.64
N ALA A 249 -6.49 1.53 9.72
CA ALA A 249 -5.41 0.57 9.53
C ALA A 249 -4.50 0.56 10.76
N ASP A 250 -4.00 -0.61 11.14
CA ASP A 250 -3.18 -0.78 12.34
C ASP A 250 -1.92 0.10 12.37
N ALA A 251 -1.43 0.47 11.18
CA ALA A 251 -0.32 1.40 10.99
C ALA A 251 -0.60 2.83 11.50
N LEU A 252 -1.88 3.22 11.60
CA LEU A 252 -2.34 4.59 11.91
C LEU A 252 -3.29 4.68 13.11
N VAL A 253 -3.84 3.57 13.59
CA VAL A 253 -4.76 3.56 14.75
C VAL A 253 -4.05 4.10 15.99
N GLU A 254 -4.72 5.01 16.71
CA GLU A 254 -4.27 5.49 18.02
C GLU A 254 -4.58 4.46 19.12
N GLY A 255 -3.67 4.34 20.08
CA GLY A 255 -3.87 3.55 21.30
C GLY A 255 -2.71 2.63 21.62
N THR A 256 -2.92 1.73 22.57
CA THR A 256 -1.95 0.72 23.03
C THR A 256 -2.27 -0.68 22.50
N THR A 257 -3.26 -0.83 21.63
CA THR A 257 -3.70 -2.13 21.08
C THR A 257 -2.65 -2.76 20.17
N VAL A 258 -1.93 -1.95 19.40
CA VAL A 258 -0.87 -2.41 18.50
C VAL A 258 0.48 -1.88 19.02
N PRO A 259 1.46 -2.76 19.29
CA PRO A 259 2.81 -2.37 19.64
C PRO A 259 3.42 -1.45 18.58
N ILE A 260 4.27 -0.53 19.00
CA ILE A 260 4.85 0.45 18.09
C ILE A 260 5.71 -0.19 16.98
N ASP A 261 6.46 -1.24 17.29
CA ASP A 261 7.30 -1.91 16.29
C ASP A 261 6.45 -2.62 15.21
N ASP A 262 5.34 -3.25 15.60
CA ASP A 262 4.36 -3.81 14.65
C ASP A 262 3.79 -2.71 13.73
N ARG A 263 3.49 -1.52 14.27
CA ARG A 263 3.04 -0.38 13.46
C ARG A 263 4.09 0.05 12.46
N VAL A 264 5.35 0.12 12.87
CA VAL A 264 6.46 0.52 12.00
C VAL A 264 6.60 -0.46 10.84
N GLN A 265 6.56 -1.77 11.10
CA GLN A 265 6.58 -2.77 10.04
C GLN A 265 5.44 -2.54 9.02
N LYS A 266 4.22 -2.30 9.51
CA LYS A 266 3.05 -2.04 8.67
C LYS A 266 3.17 -0.73 7.88
N LEU A 267 3.75 0.32 8.48
CA LEU A 267 4.05 1.59 7.81
C LEU A 267 5.08 1.41 6.68
N PHE A 268 6.13 0.64 6.93
CA PHE A 268 7.13 0.27 5.92
C PHE A 268 6.47 -0.45 4.74
N LEU A 269 5.69 -1.50 5.02
CA LEU A 269 4.94 -2.21 3.99
C LEU A 269 4.03 -1.26 3.19
N LEU A 270 3.21 -0.46 3.87
CA LEU A 270 2.26 0.45 3.21
C LEU A 270 2.90 1.54 2.35
N MET A 271 4.20 1.83 2.50
CA MET A 271 4.90 2.79 1.64
C MET A 271 5.27 2.23 0.27
N THR A 272 5.32 0.91 0.12
CA THR A 272 5.77 0.25 -1.12
C THR A 272 4.90 -0.93 -1.56
N ILE A 273 3.81 -1.23 -0.84
CA ILE A 273 2.89 -2.33 -1.12
C ILE A 273 2.34 -2.26 -2.57
N PRO A 274 2.29 -3.38 -3.31
CA PRO A 274 1.60 -3.44 -4.59
C PRO A 274 0.15 -3.02 -4.49
N MET A 275 -0.32 -2.24 -5.45
CA MET A 275 -1.64 -1.63 -5.35
C MET A 275 -2.77 -2.66 -5.23
N HIS A 276 -2.69 -3.78 -5.96
CA HIS A 276 -3.65 -4.88 -5.83
C HIS A 276 -3.71 -5.47 -4.40
N GLN A 277 -2.57 -5.52 -3.69
CA GLN A 277 -2.51 -5.94 -2.28
C GLN A 277 -2.94 -4.83 -1.33
N CYS A 278 -2.71 -3.56 -1.68
CA CYS A 278 -3.13 -2.42 -0.87
C CYS A 278 -4.66 -2.35 -0.73
N VAL A 279 -5.41 -2.69 -1.81
CA VAL A 279 -6.87 -2.76 -1.77
C VAL A 279 -7.35 -3.82 -0.77
N THR A 280 -6.80 -5.04 -0.82
CA THR A 280 -7.17 -6.14 0.09
C THR A 280 -6.64 -5.94 1.50
N TYR A 281 -5.50 -5.26 1.65
CA TYR A 281 -4.96 -4.80 2.94
C TYR A 281 -5.92 -3.83 3.62
N LEU A 282 -6.47 -2.86 2.90
CA LEU A 282 -7.38 -1.87 3.46
C LEU A 282 -8.80 -2.41 3.64
N TYR A 283 -9.27 -3.26 2.73
CA TYR A 283 -10.59 -3.88 2.79
C TYR A 283 -10.45 -5.40 2.66
N PRO A 284 -10.33 -6.10 3.81
CA PRO A 284 -10.22 -7.56 3.85
C PRO A 284 -11.33 -8.28 3.08
N THR A 285 -11.05 -9.48 2.59
CA THR A 285 -12.03 -10.28 1.85
C THR A 285 -12.74 -11.25 2.77
N LEU A 286 -14.07 -11.20 2.79
CA LEU A 286 -14.94 -12.12 3.52
C LEU A 286 -15.63 -13.08 2.55
N TYR A 287 -15.45 -14.38 2.78
CA TYR A 287 -16.07 -15.44 1.99
C TYR A 287 -17.10 -16.19 2.84
N ALA A 288 -18.29 -16.41 2.27
CA ALA A 288 -19.32 -17.27 2.86
C ALA A 288 -19.08 -18.72 2.44
N VAL A 289 -18.34 -19.47 3.25
CA VAL A 289 -17.94 -20.86 2.95
C VAL A 289 -19.13 -21.80 2.89
N HIS A 290 -20.17 -21.54 3.69
CA HIS A 290 -21.40 -22.33 3.72
C HIS A 290 -22.18 -22.28 2.38
N HIS A 291 -21.93 -21.30 1.52
CA HIS A 291 -22.53 -21.24 0.17
C HIS A 291 -21.78 -22.09 -0.86
N LEU A 292 -20.58 -22.60 -0.57
CA LEU A 292 -19.80 -23.42 -1.51
C LEU A 292 -20.56 -24.69 -1.93
N LEU A 293 -21.34 -25.28 -1.03
CA LEU A 293 -22.15 -26.47 -1.33
C LEU A 293 -23.28 -26.19 -2.33
N SER A 294 -23.80 -24.96 -2.34
CA SER A 294 -24.85 -24.53 -3.26
C SER A 294 -24.34 -24.02 -4.61
N GLU A 295 -23.04 -23.71 -4.70
CA GLU A 295 -22.40 -23.18 -5.92
C GLU A 295 -21.44 -24.21 -6.53
N PRO A 296 -21.87 -25.03 -7.50
CA PRO A 296 -21.08 -26.15 -8.02
C PRO A 296 -19.81 -25.72 -8.78
N THR A 297 -19.70 -24.44 -9.15
CA THR A 297 -18.52 -23.87 -9.81
C THR A 297 -17.45 -23.42 -8.82
N SER A 298 -17.82 -23.15 -7.57
CA SER A 298 -16.92 -22.60 -6.55
C SER A 298 -16.08 -23.72 -5.93
N GLY A 299 -14.76 -23.54 -5.87
CA GLY A 299 -13.80 -24.55 -5.40
C GLY A 299 -13.26 -25.49 -6.49
N VAL A 300 -13.69 -25.32 -7.74
CA VAL A 300 -13.18 -26.08 -8.90
C VAL A 300 -12.06 -25.30 -9.58
N ILE A 301 -11.03 -26.01 -10.05
CA ILE A 301 -9.97 -25.42 -10.87
C ILE A 301 -10.54 -25.16 -12.26
N ASP A 302 -10.56 -23.90 -12.65
CA ASP A 302 -10.91 -23.49 -14.00
C ASP A 302 -9.86 -24.06 -14.99
N PRO A 303 -10.27 -24.89 -15.96
CA PRO A 303 -9.36 -25.52 -16.91
C PRO A 303 -8.69 -24.52 -17.87
N GLU A 304 -9.25 -23.33 -18.10
CA GLU A 304 -8.65 -22.32 -18.99
C GLU A 304 -7.57 -21.50 -18.29
N THR A 305 -7.82 -21.12 -17.03
CA THR A 305 -6.93 -20.26 -16.26
C THR A 305 -5.99 -21.02 -15.33
N GLY A 306 -6.31 -22.28 -14.99
CA GLY A 306 -5.59 -23.08 -14.00
C GLY A 306 -5.78 -22.58 -12.56
N HIS A 307 -6.69 -21.63 -12.33
CA HIS A 307 -6.96 -21.03 -11.02
C HIS A 307 -8.22 -21.62 -10.39
N CYS A 308 -8.23 -21.70 -9.06
CA CYS A 308 -9.42 -22.10 -8.31
C CYS A 308 -10.46 -20.98 -8.35
N VAL A 309 -11.69 -21.30 -8.76
CA VAL A 309 -12.82 -20.36 -8.73
C VAL A 309 -13.23 -20.16 -7.28
N LEU A 310 -13.03 -18.95 -6.76
CA LEU A 310 -13.41 -18.58 -5.39
C LEU A 310 -14.85 -18.06 -5.34
N PRO A 311 -15.58 -18.24 -4.22
CA PRO A 311 -16.92 -17.69 -4.07
C PRO A 311 -16.87 -16.16 -4.04
N GLY A 312 -18.00 -15.53 -4.35
CA GLY A 312 -18.14 -14.09 -4.33
C GLY A 312 -17.87 -13.47 -2.95
N TRP A 313 -17.26 -12.29 -2.94
CA TRP A 313 -16.96 -11.56 -1.70
C TRP A 313 -18.24 -11.03 -1.06
N GLN A 314 -18.33 -11.18 0.27
CA GLN A 314 -19.35 -10.56 1.10
C GLN A 314 -18.88 -9.20 1.58
N GLN A 315 -19.83 -8.30 1.81
CA GLN A 315 -19.53 -6.99 2.37
C GLN A 315 -19.14 -7.12 3.84
N LEU A 316 -18.17 -6.32 4.29
CA LEU A 316 -17.76 -6.24 5.69
C LEU A 316 -18.74 -5.39 6.51
N ILE A 317 -19.95 -5.91 6.69
CA ILE A 317 -20.99 -5.37 7.57
C ILE A 317 -21.47 -6.47 8.53
N PHE A 318 -21.96 -6.08 9.70
CA PHE A 318 -22.45 -7.03 10.70
C PHE A 318 -23.57 -7.92 10.15
N ASP A 319 -24.48 -7.36 9.36
CA ASP A 319 -25.64 -8.06 8.79
C ASP A 319 -25.26 -9.12 7.73
N SER A 320 -24.01 -9.11 7.22
CA SER A 320 -23.52 -10.14 6.30
C SER A 320 -23.16 -11.45 7.00
N ILE A 321 -23.08 -11.44 8.34
CA ILE A 321 -22.73 -12.60 9.16
C ILE A 321 -23.97 -13.10 9.89
N THR A 322 -24.34 -14.36 9.65
CA THR A 322 -25.48 -15.03 10.29
C THR A 322 -25.00 -16.11 11.26
N THR A 323 -25.81 -16.42 12.27
CA THR A 323 -25.45 -17.41 13.31
C THR A 323 -25.42 -18.85 12.82
N ASP A 324 -26.02 -19.14 11.67
CA ASP A 324 -26.03 -20.44 10.99
C ASP A 324 -24.97 -20.54 9.86
N GLY A 325 -24.19 -19.48 9.63
CA GLY A 325 -23.19 -19.43 8.58
C GLY A 325 -21.77 -19.81 9.03
N VAL A 326 -20.96 -20.21 8.06
CA VAL A 326 -19.50 -20.37 8.19
C VAL A 326 -18.82 -19.38 7.24
N TYR A 327 -17.86 -18.61 7.77
CA TYR A 327 -17.19 -17.54 7.03
C TYR A 327 -15.68 -17.61 7.15
N LEU A 328 -14.99 -17.21 6.08
CA LEU A 328 -13.55 -17.12 6.03
C LEU A 328 -13.17 -15.67 5.72
N LEU A 329 -12.48 -15.02 6.66
CA LEU A 329 -11.99 -13.65 6.53
C LEU A 329 -10.47 -13.69 6.33
N CYS A 330 -10.00 -13.25 5.17
CA CYS A 330 -8.57 -13.09 4.92
C CYS A 330 -8.16 -11.67 5.30
N ASP A 331 -7.45 -11.52 6.41
CA ASP A 331 -6.92 -10.24 6.87
C ASP A 331 -5.42 -10.13 6.55
N GLU A 332 -5.12 -9.35 5.51
CA GLU A 332 -3.75 -9.08 5.06
C GLU A 332 -2.97 -8.15 6.00
N GLN A 333 -3.63 -7.37 6.87
CA GLN A 333 -2.94 -6.51 7.85
C GLN A 333 -2.34 -7.35 8.98
N ALA A 334 -3.13 -8.31 9.47
CA ALA A 334 -2.69 -9.26 10.49
C ALA A 334 -1.89 -10.43 9.88
N ARG A 335 -1.99 -10.66 8.56
CA ARG A 335 -1.52 -11.86 7.86
C ARG A 335 -2.10 -13.13 8.48
N ILE A 336 -3.39 -13.07 8.79
CA ILE A 336 -4.16 -14.15 9.42
C ILE A 336 -5.43 -14.40 8.60
N VAL A 337 -5.76 -15.68 8.48
CA VAL A 337 -7.05 -16.12 7.95
C VAL A 337 -7.91 -16.54 9.13
N TYR A 338 -9.03 -15.84 9.34
CA TYR A 338 -9.99 -16.20 10.37
C TYR A 338 -11.06 -17.11 9.79
N LEU A 339 -11.26 -18.27 10.41
CA LEU A 339 -12.43 -19.11 10.18
C LEU A 339 -13.44 -18.83 11.30
N TRP A 340 -14.56 -18.22 10.95
CA TRP A 340 -15.65 -17.97 11.88
C TRP A 340 -16.77 -18.99 11.65
N ILE A 341 -17.23 -19.61 12.74
CA ILE A 341 -18.28 -20.63 12.72
C ILE A 341 -19.41 -20.13 13.61
N GLY A 342 -20.60 -19.98 13.03
CA GLY A 342 -21.78 -19.55 13.75
C GLY A 342 -22.25 -20.57 14.79
N SER A 343 -22.86 -20.08 15.88
CA SER A 343 -23.31 -20.91 17.00
C SER A 343 -24.46 -21.87 16.64
N SER A 344 -25.17 -21.62 15.54
CA SER A 344 -26.30 -22.43 15.06
C SER A 344 -25.94 -23.31 13.87
N VAL A 345 -24.65 -23.45 13.53
CA VAL A 345 -24.18 -24.34 12.46
C VAL A 345 -24.43 -25.80 12.88
N CYS A 346 -25.27 -26.51 12.12
CA CYS A 346 -25.56 -27.93 12.35
C CYS A 346 -24.39 -28.81 11.90
N ALA A 347 -23.97 -29.77 12.73
CA ALA A 347 -22.90 -30.71 12.38
C ALA A 347 -23.25 -31.66 11.21
N GLY A 348 -24.54 -31.79 10.86
CA GLY A 348 -25.04 -32.74 9.85
C GLY A 348 -25.07 -32.24 8.41
N SER A 349 -24.69 -30.99 8.12
CA SER A 349 -24.75 -30.41 6.76
C SER A 349 -23.48 -30.61 5.92
N PHE A 350 -22.51 -31.40 6.40
CA PHE A 350 -21.22 -31.63 5.74
C PHE A 350 -20.95 -33.11 5.41
N ALA A 351 -21.98 -33.97 5.38
CA ALA A 351 -21.87 -35.39 5.01
C ALA A 351 -22.09 -35.63 3.52
#